data_AF-A0A3R7DYX5-F1
#
_entry.id   AF-A0A3R7DYX5-F1
#
_cell.length_a   1.000
_cell.length_b   1.000
_cell.length_c   1.000
_cell.angle_alpha   90.00
_cell.angle_beta   90.00
_cell.angle_gamma   90.00
#
_symmetry.space_group_name_H-M   'P 1'
#
loop_
_entity.id
_entity.type
_entity.pdbx_description
1 polymer ?
#
loop_
_entity_poly.entity_id
_entity_poly.type
_entity_poly.pdbx_seq_one_letter_code
_entity_poly.pdbx_strand_id
1 'polypeptide(L)'
;MVSMKFKFTRKTLLLPLVGIIAFLLYIYIFGVDIFEIIETLKGVNPYLYLLAAVLVVFDTFFFTVSWYLLLRFLSVKLSLAKSFLFVWFGTFMDILIPAESISGEISKIYLVTREQNGTTGKVTASLVAQRLIGMSINVVSLVLGASLLLMEKQLSGLMLNLTLTLAALTFVFLILLLLLCVKENWTLRIVDKIIRFAEWISRGRWKLARIRTDAMKAAKAFHNAIREFGGS
;
A
#
# COMPACT_ATOMS: atom_id res chain seq x y z
N MET A 1 -4.16 26.68 -20.42
CA MET A 1 -5.14 25.76 -19.82
C MET A 1 -5.31 24.58 -20.75
N VAL A 2 -4.78 23.40 -20.40
CA VAL A 2 -4.93 22.19 -21.21
C VAL A 2 -6.28 21.56 -20.86
N SER A 3 -7.24 21.65 -21.78
CA SER A 3 -8.54 20.99 -21.68
C SER A 3 -8.33 19.47 -21.82
N MET A 4 -8.35 18.74 -20.70
CA MET A 4 -8.41 17.27 -20.73
C MET A 4 -9.83 16.85 -21.13
N LYS A 5 -10.05 16.55 -22.41
CA LYS A 5 -11.24 15.83 -22.85
C LYS A 5 -11.17 14.39 -22.32
N PHE A 6 -11.91 14.10 -21.24
CA PHE A 6 -12.13 12.73 -20.77
C PHE A 6 -12.83 11.93 -21.88
N LYS A 7 -12.08 11.06 -22.57
CA LYS A 7 -12.65 10.08 -23.51
C LYS A 7 -13.26 8.94 -22.71
N PHE A 8 -14.55 9.06 -22.37
CA PHE A 8 -15.35 7.96 -21.84
C PHE A 8 -15.31 6.80 -22.85
N THR A 9 -14.58 5.75 -22.48
CA THR A 9 -14.44 4.54 -23.31
C THR A 9 -15.43 3.51 -22.78
N ARG A 10 -16.13 2.75 -23.66
CA ARG A 10 -17.10 1.72 -23.24
C ARG A 10 -16.55 0.73 -22.20
N LYS A 11 -15.23 0.48 -22.22
CA LYS A 11 -14.51 -0.34 -21.24
C LYS A 11 -14.50 0.23 -19.82
N THR A 12 -14.57 1.55 -19.67
CA THR A 12 -14.67 2.25 -18.37
C THR A 12 -16.03 2.03 -17.71
N LEU A 13 -17.07 1.76 -18.50
CA LEU A 13 -18.41 1.43 -18.00
C LEU A 13 -18.60 -0.06 -17.70
N LEU A 14 -17.85 -0.93 -18.39
CA LEU A 14 -17.92 -2.37 -18.21
C LEU A 14 -17.41 -2.81 -16.83
N LEU A 15 -16.35 -2.20 -16.31
CA LEU A 15 -15.78 -2.60 -15.01
C LEU A 15 -16.76 -2.35 -13.83
N PRO A 16 -17.38 -1.17 -13.70
CA PRO A 16 -18.43 -0.93 -12.71
C PRO A 16 -19.63 -1.85 -12.90
N LEU A 17 -20.03 -2.12 -14.14
CA LEU A 17 -21.15 -3.01 -14.45
C LEU A 17 -20.87 -4.45 -13.97
N VAL A 18 -19.66 -4.96 -14.21
CA VAL A 18 -19.21 -6.26 -13.71
C VAL A 18 -19.19 -6.27 -12.18
N GLY A 19 -18.72 -5.19 -11.54
CA GLY A 19 -18.76 -5.06 -10.08
C GLY A 19 -20.18 -5.09 -9.52
N ILE A 20 -21.12 -4.37 -10.14
CA ILE A 20 -22.54 -4.36 -9.76
C ILE A 20 -23.15 -5.76 -9.96
N ILE A 21 -22.88 -6.41 -11.09
CA ILE A 21 -23.39 -7.77 -11.36
C ILE A 21 -22.83 -8.76 -10.33
N ALA A 22 -21.54 -8.68 -10.01
CA ALA A 22 -20.92 -9.52 -8.98
C ALA A 22 -21.53 -9.27 -7.59
N PHE A 23 -21.81 -8.00 -7.25
CA PHE A 23 -22.48 -7.63 -6.00
C PHE A 23 -23.92 -8.16 -5.92
N LEU A 24 -24.69 -8.06 -7.01
CA LEU A 24 -26.04 -8.61 -7.08
C LEU A 24 -26.05 -10.15 -7.02
N LEU A 25 -25.09 -10.79 -7.71
CA LEU A 25 -24.90 -12.24 -7.61
C LEU A 25 -24.53 -12.66 -6.20
N TYR A 26 -23.70 -11.89 -5.49
CA TYR A 26 -23.39 -12.14 -4.09
C TYR A 26 -24.64 -12.10 -3.21
N ILE A 27 -25.46 -11.04 -3.33
CA ILE A 27 -26.73 -10.93 -2.59
C ILE A 27 -27.64 -12.14 -2.88
N TYR A 28 -27.75 -12.52 -4.16
CA TYR A 28 -28.58 -13.64 -4.58
C TYR A 28 -28.08 -14.99 -4.07
N ILE A 29 -26.79 -15.30 -4.22
CA ILE A 29 -26.19 -16.58 -3.84
C ILE A 29 -26.21 -16.78 -2.33
N PHE A 30 -25.90 -15.72 -1.57
CA PHE A 30 -25.83 -15.78 -0.11
C PHE A 30 -27.19 -15.51 0.57
N GLY A 31 -28.25 -15.27 -0.21
CA GLY A 31 -29.59 -15.02 0.32
C GLY A 31 -29.65 -13.82 1.26
N VAL A 32 -28.88 -12.77 0.96
CA VAL A 32 -28.74 -11.59 1.83
C VAL A 32 -30.04 -10.79 1.81
N ASP A 33 -30.68 -10.63 2.98
CA ASP A 33 -31.89 -9.83 3.11
C ASP A 33 -31.56 -8.33 3.11
N ILE A 34 -31.88 -7.67 2.00
CA ILE A 34 -31.65 -6.22 1.84
C ILE A 34 -32.50 -5.41 2.83
N PHE A 35 -33.70 -5.89 3.19
CA PHE A 35 -34.58 -5.19 4.11
C PHE A 35 -34.01 -5.21 5.53
N GLU A 36 -33.43 -6.34 5.95
CA GLU A 36 -32.74 -6.46 7.24
C GLU A 36 -31.53 -5.50 7.32
N ILE A 37 -30.77 -5.36 6.23
CA ILE A 37 -29.66 -4.39 6.16
C ILE A 37 -30.17 -2.96 6.34
N ILE A 38 -31.27 -2.60 5.68
CA ILE A 38 -31.86 -1.25 5.76
C ILE A 38 -32.42 -0.99 7.16
N GLU A 39 -33.08 -1.96 7.78
CA GLU A 39 -33.58 -1.83 9.15
C GLU A 39 -32.44 -1.68 10.15
N THR A 40 -31.37 -2.46 10.00
CA THR A 40 -30.15 -2.34 10.80
C THR A 40 -29.54 -0.95 10.65
N LEU A 41 -29.44 -0.43 9.42
CA LEU A 41 -28.94 0.91 9.13
C LEU A 41 -29.77 2.04 9.77
N LYS A 42 -31.07 1.84 9.97
CA LYS A 42 -31.93 2.84 10.65
C LYS A 42 -31.67 2.90 12.15
N GLY A 43 -31.26 1.79 12.77
CA GLY A 43 -30.90 1.73 14.19
C GLY A 43 -29.52 2.28 14.51
N VAL A 44 -28.71 2.58 13.48
CA VAL A 44 -27.35 3.06 13.64
C VAL A 44 -27.32 4.47 14.20
N ASN A 45 -26.47 4.69 15.21
CA ASN A 45 -26.22 6.01 15.75
C ASN A 45 -25.31 6.84 14.80
N PRO A 46 -25.81 7.94 14.20
CA PRO A 46 -25.03 8.75 13.27
C PRO A 46 -23.81 9.43 13.93
N TYR A 47 -23.87 9.69 15.24
CA TYR A 47 -22.74 10.28 15.96
C TYR A 47 -21.53 9.33 16.01
N LEU A 48 -21.75 8.02 16.13
CA LEU A 48 -20.66 7.04 16.10
C LEU A 48 -19.99 6.99 14.73
N TYR A 49 -20.75 7.14 13.66
CA TYR A 49 -20.22 7.16 12.29
C TYR A 49 -19.46 8.46 12.00
N LEU A 50 -19.96 9.60 12.48
CA LEU A 50 -19.25 10.86 12.39
C LEU A 50 -17.94 10.81 13.20
N LEU A 51 -17.98 10.24 14.40
CA LEU A 51 -16.78 10.01 15.21
C LEU A 51 -15.78 9.10 14.48
N ALA A 52 -16.24 7.99 13.91
CA ALA A 52 -15.38 7.10 13.11
C ALA A 52 -14.75 7.84 11.92
N ALA A 53 -15.51 8.66 11.19
CA ALA A 53 -14.99 9.46 10.09
C ALA A 53 -13.89 10.44 10.56
N VAL A 54 -14.10 11.10 11.70
CA VAL A 54 -13.09 11.99 12.30
C VAL A 54 -11.84 11.19 12.71
N LEU A 55 -12.00 10.04 13.34
CA LEU A 55 -10.88 9.17 13.74
C LEU A 55 -10.06 8.69 12.54
N VAL A 56 -10.70 8.34 11.43
CA VAL A 56 -10.00 7.95 10.18
C VAL A 56 -9.16 9.11 9.62
N VAL A 57 -9.65 10.35 9.70
CA VAL A 57 -8.88 11.52 9.28
C VAL A 57 -7.65 11.71 10.19
N PHE A 58 -7.80 11.55 11.50
CA PHE A 58 -6.68 11.62 12.44
C PHE A 58 -5.66 10.51 12.23
N ASP A 59 -6.13 9.26 12.05
CA ASP A 59 -5.27 8.12 11.74
C ASP A 59 -4.43 8.40 10.48
N THR A 60 -5.10 8.82 9.40
CA THR A 60 -4.44 9.18 8.13
C THR A 60 -3.44 10.33 8.31
N PHE A 61 -3.76 11.29 9.18
CA PHE A 61 -2.86 12.40 9.50
C PHE A 61 -1.59 11.92 10.21
N PHE A 62 -1.71 11.10 11.27
CA PHE A 62 -0.54 10.56 11.96
C PHE A 62 0.30 9.64 11.06
N PHE A 63 -0.37 8.82 10.24
CA PHE A 63 0.30 8.02 9.22
C PHE A 63 1.09 8.89 8.23
N THR A 64 0.52 10.02 7.81
CA THR A 64 1.19 10.99 6.95
C THR A 64 2.37 11.66 7.65
N VAL A 65 2.22 12.07 8.91
CA VAL A 65 3.30 12.69 9.69
C VAL A 65 4.49 11.74 9.80
N SER A 66 4.24 10.46 10.09
CA SER A 66 5.28 9.42 10.12
C SER A 66 6.03 9.34 8.77
N TRP A 67 5.30 9.30 7.66
CA TRP A 67 5.93 9.30 6.33
C TRP A 67 6.70 10.58 6.03
N TYR A 68 6.14 11.74 6.39
CA TYR A 68 6.76 13.04 6.20
C TYR A 68 8.09 13.15 6.94
N LEU A 69 8.19 12.61 8.16
CA LEU A 69 9.45 12.56 8.90
C LEU A 69 10.50 11.68 8.20
N LEU A 70 10.11 10.53 7.66
CA LEU A 70 11.01 9.66 6.88
C LEU A 70 11.50 10.34 5.59
N LEU A 71 10.63 11.05 4.89
CA LEU A 71 11.00 11.85 3.72
C LEU A 71 11.98 12.96 4.10
N ARG A 72 11.72 13.67 5.20
CA ARG A 72 12.57 14.75 5.69
C ARG A 72 13.94 14.24 6.11
N PHE A 73 14.01 13.07 6.74
CA PHE A 73 15.27 12.41 7.10
C PHE A 73 16.15 12.17 5.86
N LEU A 74 15.56 11.70 4.76
CA LEU A 74 16.27 11.52 3.49
C LEU A 74 16.48 12.83 2.70
N SER A 75 16.26 13.99 3.33
CA SER A 75 16.38 15.31 2.71
C SER A 75 15.48 15.53 1.49
N VAL A 76 14.29 14.90 1.44
CA VAL A 76 13.27 15.15 0.43
C VAL A 76 12.40 16.34 0.87
N LYS A 77 12.42 17.43 0.11
CA LYS A 77 11.77 18.70 0.48
C LYS A 77 10.29 18.72 0.12
N LEU A 78 9.44 18.05 0.89
CA LEU A 78 7.99 18.08 0.70
C LEU A 78 7.33 18.82 1.86
N SER A 79 6.21 19.54 1.66
CA SER A 79 5.44 20.11 2.77
C SER A 79 4.49 19.06 3.34
N LEU A 80 4.19 19.13 4.65
CA LEU A 80 3.28 18.18 5.31
C LEU A 80 1.90 18.14 4.65
N ALA A 81 1.36 19.29 4.23
CA ALA A 81 0.09 19.37 3.52
C ALA A 81 0.12 18.64 2.17
N LYS A 82 1.23 18.73 1.41
CA LYS A 82 1.39 17.97 0.16
C LYS A 82 1.52 16.47 0.45
N SER A 83 2.27 16.09 1.47
CA SER A 83 2.37 14.69 1.91
C SER A 83 0.98 14.11 2.23
N PHE A 84 0.15 14.88 2.94
CA PHE A 84 -1.21 14.47 3.31
C PHE A 84 -2.09 14.26 2.08
N LEU A 85 -2.07 15.20 1.14
CA LEU A 85 -2.79 15.06 -0.14
C LEU A 85 -2.31 13.84 -0.94
N PHE A 86 -1.00 13.56 -0.95
CA PHE A 86 -0.45 12.40 -1.66
C PHE A 86 -0.82 11.08 -0.99
N VAL A 87 -0.93 11.03 0.34
CA VAL A 87 -1.43 9.86 1.06
C VAL A 87 -2.90 9.61 0.70
N TRP A 88 -3.76 10.63 0.76
CA TRP A 88 -5.16 10.51 0.34
C TRP A 88 -5.32 10.07 -1.11
N PHE A 89 -4.52 10.66 -2.01
CA PHE A 89 -4.52 10.23 -3.41
C PHE A 89 -4.06 8.78 -3.56
N GLY A 90 -3.04 8.37 -2.79
CA GLY A 90 -2.60 6.97 -2.73
C GLY A 90 -3.72 6.03 -2.29
N THR A 91 -4.41 6.34 -1.19
CA THR A 91 -5.55 5.57 -0.68
C THR A 91 -6.68 5.50 -1.72
N PHE A 92 -6.98 6.62 -2.39
CA PHE A 92 -7.96 6.64 -3.47
C PHE A 92 -7.57 5.72 -4.63
N MET A 93 -6.29 5.70 -5.02
CA MET A 93 -5.79 4.81 -6.07
C MET A 93 -5.80 3.34 -5.66
N ASP A 94 -5.60 3.04 -4.38
CA ASP A 94 -5.73 1.69 -3.81
C ASP A 94 -7.18 1.19 -3.84
N ILE A 95 -8.15 2.08 -3.61
CA ILE A 95 -9.58 1.76 -3.72
C ILE A 95 -9.99 1.53 -5.18
N LEU A 96 -9.48 2.35 -6.11
CA LEU A 96 -9.83 2.25 -7.52
C LEU A 96 -9.18 1.06 -8.22
N ILE A 97 -7.91 0.77 -7.89
CA ILE A 97 -7.12 -0.27 -8.54
C ILE A 97 -6.82 -1.32 -7.47
N PRO A 98 -7.55 -2.45 -7.44
CA PRO A 98 -7.33 -3.51 -6.46
C PRO A 98 -5.98 -4.18 -6.74
N ALA A 99 -4.94 -3.65 -6.11
CA ALA A 99 -3.56 -4.09 -6.27
C ALA A 99 -2.85 -4.19 -4.91
N GLU A 100 -3.56 -4.58 -3.84
CA GLU A 100 -2.98 -4.90 -2.52
C GLU A 100 -2.12 -3.75 -1.93
N SER A 101 -2.47 -2.49 -2.21
CA SER A 101 -1.75 -1.27 -1.82
C SER A 101 -0.54 -0.85 -2.69
N ILE A 102 -0.29 -1.55 -3.80
CA ILE A 102 0.84 -1.22 -4.70
C ILE A 102 0.53 0.02 -5.56
N SER A 103 -0.72 0.19 -5.99
CA SER A 103 -1.14 1.30 -6.86
C SER A 103 -1.01 2.66 -6.17
N GLY A 104 -1.37 2.75 -4.89
CA GLY A 104 -1.25 3.93 -4.06
C GLY A 104 0.19 4.33 -3.79
N GLU A 105 1.08 3.36 -3.56
CA GLU A 105 2.51 3.63 -3.38
C GLU A 105 3.20 4.11 -4.64
N ILE A 106 2.93 3.46 -5.78
CA ILE A 106 3.46 3.91 -7.08
C ILE A 106 2.99 5.34 -7.36
N SER A 107 1.73 5.65 -7.02
CA SER A 107 1.17 6.99 -7.16
C SER A 107 1.89 8.02 -6.29
N LYS A 108 2.19 7.69 -5.02
CA LYS A 108 3.00 8.56 -4.14
C LYS A 108 4.40 8.78 -4.70
N ILE A 109 5.08 7.73 -5.17
CA ILE A 109 6.42 7.84 -5.79
C ILE A 109 6.35 8.76 -7.01
N TYR A 110 5.37 8.57 -7.88
CA TYR A 110 5.18 9.38 -9.08
C TYR A 110 4.94 10.86 -8.74
N LEU A 111 4.04 11.14 -7.79
CA LEU A 111 3.69 12.52 -7.41
C LEU A 111 4.89 13.26 -6.80
N VAL A 112 5.68 12.60 -5.94
CA VAL A 112 6.87 13.22 -5.35
C VAL A 112 7.98 13.41 -6.38
N THR A 113 8.21 12.42 -7.25
CA THR A 113 9.27 12.51 -8.28
C THR A 113 8.94 13.55 -9.36
N ARG A 114 7.66 13.81 -9.61
CA ARG A 114 7.22 14.90 -10.48
C ARG A 114 7.52 16.29 -9.91
N GLU A 115 7.46 16.45 -8.59
CA GLU A 115 7.80 17.70 -7.90
C GLU A 115 9.32 17.86 -7.71
N GLN A 116 10.03 16.75 -7.48
CA GLN A 116 11.48 16.72 -7.26
C GLN A 116 12.14 15.61 -8.09
N ASN A 117 12.82 16.01 -9.15
CA ASN A 117 13.55 15.07 -10.01
C ASN A 117 14.67 14.36 -9.24
N GLY A 118 14.80 13.04 -9.46
CA GLY A 118 15.88 12.23 -8.91
C GLY A 118 15.67 11.72 -7.48
N THR A 119 14.50 11.95 -6.86
CA THR A 119 14.20 11.46 -5.50
C THR A 119 13.57 10.06 -5.47
N THR A 120 13.35 9.40 -6.62
CA THR A 120 12.64 8.12 -6.73
C THR A 120 13.13 7.08 -5.73
N GLY A 121 14.45 6.85 -5.67
CA GLY A 121 15.04 5.87 -4.74
C GLY A 121 14.83 6.22 -3.27
N LYS A 122 14.95 7.51 -2.91
CA LYS A 122 14.72 8.01 -1.55
C LYS A 122 13.26 7.88 -1.13
N VAL A 123 12.33 8.24 -2.02
CA VAL A 123 10.88 8.11 -1.76
C VAL A 123 10.50 6.65 -1.60
N THR A 124 10.98 5.76 -2.48
CA THR A 124 10.77 4.31 -2.33
C THR A 124 11.34 3.80 -1.02
N ALA A 125 12.54 4.25 -0.61
CA ALA A 125 13.15 3.86 0.66
C ALA A 125 12.31 4.30 1.86
N SER A 126 11.79 5.53 1.84
CA SER A 126 10.90 6.03 2.90
C SER A 126 9.61 5.21 3.03
N LEU A 127 9.01 4.79 1.92
CA LEU A 127 7.79 3.97 1.92
C LEU A 127 8.06 2.57 2.44
N VAL A 128 9.18 1.97 2.02
CA VAL A 128 9.60 0.65 2.50
C VAL A 128 9.96 0.68 3.99
N ALA A 129 10.64 1.73 4.46
CA ALA A 129 10.92 1.93 5.88
C ALA A 129 9.61 2.05 6.69
N GLN A 130 8.65 2.83 6.20
CA GLN A 130 7.34 2.95 6.83
C GLN A 130 6.60 1.60 6.90
N ARG A 131 6.67 0.79 5.84
CA ARG A 131 6.12 -0.57 5.83
C ARG A 131 6.79 -1.48 6.83
N LEU A 132 8.12 -1.46 6.93
CA LEU A 132 8.86 -2.24 7.92
C LEU A 132 8.43 -1.89 9.34
N ILE A 133 8.32 -0.59 9.65
CA ILE A 133 7.83 -0.11 10.95
C ILE A 133 6.41 -0.62 11.21
N GLY A 134 5.49 -0.44 10.26
CA GLY A 134 4.10 -0.88 10.39
C GLY A 134 3.96 -2.40 10.56
N MET A 135 4.69 -3.18 9.78
CA MET A 135 4.70 -4.64 9.88
C MET A 135 5.28 -5.11 11.22
N SER A 136 6.31 -4.44 11.72
CA SER A 136 6.91 -4.76 13.02
C SER A 136 5.90 -4.51 14.16
N ILE A 137 5.21 -3.37 14.13
CA ILE A 137 4.14 -3.03 15.08
C ILE A 137 3.00 -4.05 14.99
N ASN A 138 2.60 -4.45 13.78
CA ASN A 138 1.54 -5.44 13.58
C ASN A 138 1.93 -6.81 14.14
N VAL A 139 3.16 -7.29 13.92
CA VAL A 139 3.64 -8.56 14.48
C VAL A 139 3.61 -8.51 16.01
N VAL A 140 4.13 -7.43 16.62
CA VAL A 140 4.11 -7.27 18.09
C VAL A 140 2.68 -7.23 18.62
N SER A 141 1.81 -6.44 18.01
CA SER A 141 0.41 -6.29 18.42
C SER A 141 -0.37 -7.60 18.30
N LEU A 142 -0.09 -8.38 17.25
CA LEU A 142 -0.75 -9.67 17.02
C LEU A 142 -0.26 -10.74 17.98
N VAL A 143 1.03 -10.77 18.33
CA VAL A 143 1.57 -11.66 19.38
C VAL A 143 1.00 -11.30 20.75
N LEU A 144 0.94 -10.01 21.10
CA LEU A 144 0.36 -9.54 22.36
C LEU A 144 -1.16 -9.80 22.43
N GLY A 145 -1.89 -9.55 21.34
CA GLY A 145 -3.31 -9.85 21.28
C GLY A 145 -3.60 -11.35 21.42
N ALA A 146 -2.81 -12.19 20.74
CA ALA A 146 -2.94 -13.64 20.85
C ALA A 146 -2.61 -14.15 22.27
N SER A 147 -1.59 -13.59 22.93
CA SER A 147 -1.22 -14.00 24.28
C SER A 147 -2.29 -13.63 25.32
N LEU A 148 -2.86 -12.42 25.23
CA LEU A 148 -3.94 -11.97 26.11
C LEU A 148 -5.20 -12.85 25.96
N LEU A 149 -5.60 -13.13 24.72
CA LEU A 149 -6.77 -13.97 24.45
C LEU A 149 -6.59 -15.43 24.90
N LEU A 150 -5.34 -15.93 24.89
CA LEU A 150 -4.99 -17.25 25.42
C LEU A 150 -5.16 -17.30 26.94
N MET A 151 -4.79 -16.23 27.65
CA MET A 151 -4.94 -16.13 29.11
C MET A 151 -6.41 -16.14 29.53
N GLU A 152 -7.30 -15.51 28.74
CA GLU A 152 -8.75 -15.50 29.01
C GLU A 152 -9.48 -16.79 28.54
N LYS A 153 -8.78 -17.77 27.96
CA LYS A 153 -9.34 -19.03 27.42
C LYS A 153 -10.47 -18.84 26.39
N GLN A 154 -10.59 -17.68 25.77
CA GLN A 154 -11.63 -17.38 24.78
C GLN A 154 -11.28 -17.88 23.36
N LEU A 155 -10.07 -18.42 23.15
CA LEU A 155 -9.62 -18.88 21.85
C LEU A 155 -10.03 -20.33 21.55
N SER A 156 -10.92 -20.49 20.58
CA SER A 156 -11.09 -21.76 19.86
C SER A 156 -9.78 -22.15 19.16
N GLY A 157 -9.47 -23.45 19.11
CA GLY A 157 -8.26 -23.96 18.47
C GLY A 157 -8.09 -23.54 17.00
N LEU A 158 -9.19 -23.35 16.28
CA LEU A 158 -9.16 -22.86 14.90
C LEU A 158 -8.73 -21.38 14.81
N MET A 159 -9.25 -20.52 15.69
CA MET A 159 -8.91 -19.09 15.72
C MET A 159 -7.43 -18.88 16.10
N LEU A 160 -6.92 -19.71 17.01
CA LEU A 160 -5.51 -19.70 17.37
C LEU A 160 -4.62 -20.10 16.18
N ASN A 161 -4.97 -21.18 15.47
CA ASN A 161 -4.17 -21.63 14.33
C ASN A 161 -4.17 -20.62 13.17
N LEU A 162 -5.32 -19.97 12.91
CA LEU A 162 -5.41 -18.87 11.94
C LEU A 162 -4.54 -17.68 12.35
N THR A 163 -4.61 -17.27 13.62
CA THR A 163 -3.82 -16.15 14.15
C THR A 163 -2.32 -16.43 14.04
N LEU A 164 -1.87 -17.63 14.43
CA LEU A 164 -0.47 -18.04 14.30
C LEU A 164 -0.02 -18.13 12.84
N THR A 165 -0.87 -18.61 11.94
CA THR A 165 -0.57 -18.68 10.50
C THR A 165 -0.38 -17.28 9.92
N LEU A 166 -1.26 -16.34 10.26
CA LEU A 166 -1.15 -14.93 9.85
C LEU A 166 0.09 -14.26 10.45
N ALA A 167 0.40 -14.55 11.71
CA ALA A 167 1.63 -14.08 12.37
C ALA A 167 2.87 -14.55 11.63
N ALA A 168 2.94 -15.86 11.35
CA ALA A 168 4.06 -16.50 10.67
C ALA A 168 4.23 -15.94 9.25
N LEU A 169 3.13 -15.78 8.50
CA LEU A 169 3.18 -15.24 7.14
C LEU A 169 3.67 -13.79 7.14
N THR A 170 3.16 -12.96 8.06
CA THR A 170 3.59 -11.56 8.21
C THR A 170 5.07 -11.48 8.59
N PHE A 171 5.52 -12.35 9.49
CA PHE A 171 6.91 -12.42 9.92
C PHE A 171 7.85 -12.86 8.79
N VAL A 172 7.47 -13.88 8.01
CA VAL A 172 8.22 -14.32 6.82
C VAL A 172 8.31 -13.18 5.80
N PHE A 173 7.22 -12.46 5.56
CA PHE A 173 7.23 -11.32 4.65
C PHE A 173 8.12 -10.18 5.14
N LEU A 174 8.10 -9.88 6.45
CA LEU A 174 8.97 -8.90 7.09
C LEU A 174 10.44 -9.28 6.91
N ILE A 175 10.82 -10.53 7.21
CA ILE A 175 12.19 -11.02 7.02
C ILE A 175 12.60 -10.90 5.55
N LEU A 176 11.74 -11.32 4.62
CA LEU A 176 12.02 -11.23 3.19
C LEU A 176 12.30 -9.79 2.78
N LEU A 177 11.45 -8.85 3.21
CA LEU A 177 11.57 -7.44 2.87
C LEU A 177 12.83 -6.82 3.50
N LEU A 178 13.19 -7.20 4.72
CA LEU A 178 14.42 -6.79 5.39
C LEU A 178 15.66 -7.33 4.63
N LEU A 179 15.64 -8.59 4.22
CA LEU A 179 16.70 -9.19 3.40
C LEU A 179 16.86 -8.46 2.05
N LEU A 180 15.77 -8.05 1.41
CA LEU A 180 15.82 -7.23 0.19
C LEU A 180 16.42 -5.84 0.45
N CYS A 181 16.11 -5.22 1.59
CA CYS A 181 16.68 -3.93 1.97
C CYS A 181 18.20 -4.00 2.21
N VAL A 182 18.69 -5.09 2.79
CA VAL A 182 20.12 -5.27 3.11
C VAL A 182 20.92 -5.78 1.90
N LYS A 183 20.37 -6.73 1.13
CA LYS A 183 21.09 -7.36 0.01
C LYS A 183 20.82 -6.66 -1.32
N GLU A 184 21.63 -5.63 -1.60
CA GLU A 184 21.62 -4.90 -2.87
C GLU A 184 21.63 -5.80 -4.12
N ASN A 185 22.47 -6.85 -4.10
CA ASN A 185 22.56 -7.81 -5.20
C ASN A 185 21.24 -8.55 -5.48
N TRP A 186 20.43 -8.83 -4.45
CA TRP A 186 19.15 -9.52 -4.63
C TRP A 186 18.14 -8.60 -5.29
N THR A 187 18.02 -7.37 -4.80
CA THR A 187 17.11 -6.39 -5.38
C THR A 187 17.48 -6.07 -6.83
N LEU A 188 18.78 -5.89 -7.14
CA LEU A 188 19.23 -5.67 -8.52
C LEU A 188 18.92 -6.87 -9.43
N ARG A 189 19.07 -8.12 -8.94
CA ARG A 189 18.68 -9.32 -9.69
C ARG A 189 17.17 -9.40 -9.94
N ILE A 190 16.35 -9.02 -8.97
CA ILE A 190 14.89 -8.98 -9.11
C ILE A 190 14.50 -7.94 -10.16
N VAL A 191 15.07 -6.72 -10.06
CA VAL A 191 14.83 -5.66 -11.05
C VAL A 191 15.24 -6.13 -12.45
N ASP A 192 16.39 -6.77 -12.61
CA ASP A 192 16.84 -7.28 -13.91
C ASP A 192 15.91 -8.37 -14.46
N LYS A 193 15.44 -9.31 -13.62
CA LYS A 193 14.47 -10.34 -14.02
C LYS A 193 13.13 -9.73 -14.45
N ILE A 194 12.62 -8.74 -13.71
CA ILE A 194 11.37 -8.04 -14.05
C ILE A 194 11.52 -7.32 -15.40
N ILE A 195 12.66 -6.66 -15.62
CA ILE A 195 12.92 -5.98 -16.90
C ILE A 195 13.00 -6.99 -18.03
N ARG A 196 13.72 -8.10 -17.90
CA ARG A 196 13.77 -9.16 -18.93
C ARG A 196 12.40 -9.75 -19.22
N PHE A 197 11.57 -9.95 -18.20
CA PHE A 197 10.18 -10.38 -18.37
C PHE A 197 9.36 -9.32 -19.13
N ALA A 198 9.57 -8.04 -18.83
CA ALA A 198 8.96 -6.94 -19.56
C ALA A 198 9.46 -6.85 -21.02
N GLU A 199 10.73 -7.15 -21.29
CA GLU A 199 11.28 -7.23 -22.65
C GLU A 199 10.65 -8.37 -23.45
N TRP A 200 10.50 -9.53 -22.80
CA TRP A 200 9.87 -10.71 -23.37
C TRP A 200 8.40 -10.45 -23.72
N ILE A 201 7.62 -9.87 -22.80
CA ILE A 201 6.21 -9.58 -23.05
C ILE A 201 6.01 -8.42 -24.05
N SER A 202 6.91 -7.43 -24.04
CA SER A 202 6.83 -6.27 -24.93
C SER A 202 7.36 -6.53 -26.35
N ARG A 203 7.93 -7.72 -26.64
CA ARG A 203 8.53 -8.08 -27.94
C ARG A 203 9.45 -6.97 -28.50
N GLY A 204 10.24 -6.32 -27.65
CA GLY A 204 11.25 -5.32 -28.05
C GLY A 204 10.72 -3.95 -28.53
N ARG A 205 9.42 -3.63 -28.38
CA ARG A 205 8.85 -2.37 -28.89
C ARG A 205 9.16 -1.11 -28.07
N TRP A 206 9.71 -1.25 -26.86
CA TRP A 206 9.93 -0.13 -25.93
C TRP A 206 11.41 0.27 -25.85
N LYS A 207 11.71 1.54 -25.53
CA LYS A 207 13.08 2.03 -25.22
C LYS A 207 13.55 1.49 -23.86
N LEU A 208 13.67 0.17 -23.74
CA LEU A 208 13.96 -0.57 -22.51
C LEU A 208 15.35 -0.30 -21.95
N ALA A 209 16.33 0.05 -22.79
CA ALA A 209 17.68 0.41 -22.33
C ALA A 209 17.66 1.59 -21.34
N ARG A 210 16.87 2.64 -21.62
CA ARG A 210 16.74 3.80 -20.74
C ARG A 210 15.99 3.47 -19.45
N ILE A 211 14.92 2.69 -19.55
CA ILE A 211 14.14 2.25 -18.38
C ILE A 211 15.00 1.38 -17.46
N ARG A 212 15.84 0.51 -18.03
CA ARG A 212 16.77 -0.33 -17.28
C ARG A 212 17.80 0.49 -16.53
N THR A 213 18.42 1.49 -17.17
CA THR A 213 19.37 2.38 -16.49
C THR A 213 18.71 3.18 -15.37
N ASP A 214 17.51 3.71 -15.61
CA ASP A 214 16.77 4.50 -14.62
C ASP A 214 16.33 3.63 -13.43
N ALA A 215 15.84 2.41 -13.68
CA ALA A 215 15.45 1.45 -12.65
C ALA A 215 16.64 0.98 -11.81
N MET A 216 17.78 0.66 -12.44
CA MET A 216 19.02 0.32 -11.72
C MET A 216 19.53 1.50 -10.90
N LYS A 217 19.48 2.73 -11.43
CA LYS A 217 19.87 3.95 -10.70
C LYS A 217 18.96 4.20 -9.50
N ALA A 218 17.65 4.02 -9.66
CA ALA A 218 16.68 4.14 -8.58
C ALA A 218 16.88 3.06 -7.51
N ALA A 219 17.14 1.81 -7.90
CA ALA A 219 17.42 0.71 -6.97
C ALA A 219 18.71 0.95 -6.17
N LYS A 220 19.77 1.48 -6.79
CA LYS A 220 21.00 1.88 -6.06
C LYS A 220 20.74 3.04 -5.10
N ALA A 221 20.03 4.07 -5.55
CA ALA A 221 19.65 5.21 -4.71
C ALA A 221 18.77 4.77 -3.51
N PHE A 222 17.91 3.77 -3.71
CA PHE A 222 17.14 3.13 -2.65
C PHE A 222 18.05 2.48 -1.60
N HIS A 223 19.01 1.63 -2.00
CA HIS A 223 19.92 0.99 -1.03
C HIS A 223 20.80 2.01 -0.31
N ASN A 224 21.24 3.07 -0.99
CA ASN A 224 21.98 4.16 -0.34
C ASN A 224 21.13 4.85 0.73
N ALA A 225 19.86 5.15 0.44
CA ALA A 225 18.92 5.72 1.40
C ALA A 225 18.60 4.77 2.57
N ILE A 226 18.52 3.46 2.30
CA ILE A 226 18.37 2.44 3.35
C ILE A 226 19.62 2.38 4.26
N ARG A 227 20.83 2.50 3.70
CA ARG A 227 22.06 2.61 4.51
C ARG A 227 22.05 3.89 5.35
N GLU A 228 21.59 5.01 4.79
CA GLU A 228 21.41 6.27 5.53
C GLU A 228 20.45 6.11 6.73
N PHE A 229 19.40 5.30 6.60
CA PHE A 229 18.54 4.92 7.75
C PHE A 229 19.21 3.97 8.76
N GLY A 230 20.07 3.06 8.29
CA GLY A 230 20.75 2.05 9.13
C GLY A 230 21.97 2.56 9.91
N GLY A 231 22.50 3.73 9.55
CA GLY A 231 23.67 4.33 10.17
C GLY A 231 24.84 4.50 9.18
N SER A 232 25.49 5.66 9.31
CA SER A 232 26.77 6.03 8.68
C SER A 232 27.89 5.07 9.07
#